data_AF-A0A0F2TDQ8-F1
#
_entry.id   AF-A0A0F2TDQ8-F1
#
_cell.length_a   1.000
_cell.length_b   1.000
_cell.length_c   1.000
_cell.angle_alpha   90.00
_cell.angle_beta   90.00
_cell.angle_gamma   90.00
#
_symmetry.space_group_name_H-M   'P 1'
#
loop_
_entity.id
_entity.type
_entity.pdbx_description
1 polymer ?
#
loop_
_entity_poly.entity_id
_entity_poly.type
_entity_poly.pdbx_seq_one_letter_code
_entity_poly.pdbx_strand_id
1 'polypeptide(L)'
;MGSIVVLFELEPERELGPEGVGPAVLAVHAAGADPDVPEDPQPYTLCGLESAPMEHSHYRPTRPGEPWYPPPLADRRCHECEHALRAR
;
A
#
# COMPACT_ATOMS: atom_id res chain seq x y z
N MET A 1 3.91 -15.89 -9.88
CA MET A 1 3.23 -14.68 -9.35
C MET A 1 3.97 -14.26 -8.10
N GLY A 2 4.62 -13.10 -8.12
CA GLY A 2 5.31 -12.59 -6.92
C GLY A 2 4.29 -12.04 -5.93
N SER A 3 4.54 -12.24 -4.63
CA SER A 3 3.78 -11.61 -3.56
C SER A 3 3.89 -10.08 -3.65
N ILE A 4 2.90 -9.37 -3.11
CA ILE A 4 2.90 -7.91 -3.06
C ILE A 4 2.86 -7.45 -1.61
N VAL A 5 3.45 -6.29 -1.36
CA VAL A 5 3.36 -5.58 -0.10
C VAL A 5 2.55 -4.31 -0.33
N VAL A 6 1.60 -4.07 0.55
CA VAL A 6 0.65 -2.96 0.45
C VAL A 6 1.10 -1.86 1.39
N LEU A 7 1.32 -0.68 0.82
CA LEU A 7 1.94 0.46 1.46
C LEU A 7 0.97 1.63 1.50
N PHE A 8 1.01 2.40 2.58
CA PHE A 8 0.23 3.61 2.78
C PHE A 8 1.14 4.82 2.67
N GLU A 9 0.79 5.72 1.76
CA GLU A 9 1.30 7.07 1.77
C GLU A 9 0.50 7.86 2.81
N LEU A 10 1.17 8.38 3.83
CA LEU A 10 0.55 9.15 4.90
C LEU A 10 0.78 10.64 4.68
N GLU A 11 -0.18 11.48 5.06
CA GLU A 11 0.07 12.93 5.14
C GLU A 11 1.20 13.21 6.15
N PRO A 12 2.28 13.90 5.74
CA PRO A 12 3.25 14.39 6.71
C PRO A 12 2.57 15.43 7.61
N GLU A 13 2.44 15.08 8.89
CA GLU A 13 2.02 15.96 9.98
C GLU A 13 0.60 16.55 9.85
N ARG A 14 -0.43 15.71 10.09
CA ARG A 14 -1.60 16.23 10.83
C ARG A 14 -1.38 16.04 12.31
N GLU A 15 -1.18 17.15 13.01
CA GLU A 15 -1.32 17.22 14.46
C GLU A 15 -2.61 16.48 14.86
N LEU A 16 -2.47 15.46 15.69
CA LEU A 16 -3.59 14.70 16.24
C LEU A 16 -4.46 15.68 17.02
N GLY A 17 -5.54 16.17 16.40
CA GLY A 17 -6.59 16.88 17.12
C GLY A 17 -7.17 15.97 18.23
N PRO A 18 -7.80 16.55 19.26
CA PRO A 18 -8.27 15.83 20.46
C PRO A 18 -9.29 14.71 20.22
N GLU A 19 -9.65 14.43 18.96
CA GLU A 19 -10.64 13.46 18.52
C GLU A 19 -10.04 12.19 17.87
N GLY A 20 -8.74 11.93 18.04
CA GLY A 20 -8.18 10.58 17.84
C GLY A 20 -8.35 9.98 16.44
N VAL A 21 -8.33 10.80 15.40
CA VAL A 21 -8.29 10.32 14.01
C VAL A 21 -6.81 10.19 13.64
N GLY A 22 -6.32 8.95 13.49
CA GLY A 22 -4.95 8.64 13.11
C GLY A 22 -4.52 9.30 11.78
N PRO A 23 -3.23 9.19 11.40
CA PRO A 23 -2.71 9.83 10.19
C PRO A 23 -3.58 9.48 8.98
N ALA A 24 -3.95 10.50 8.21
CA ALA A 24 -4.80 10.31 7.04
C ALA A 24 -4.00 9.62 5.93
N VAL A 25 -4.48 8.46 5.48
CA VAL A 25 -3.91 7.75 4.32
C VAL A 25 -4.25 8.56 3.07
N LEU A 26 -3.22 9.12 2.44
CA LEU A 26 -3.32 9.82 1.15
C LEU A 26 -3.61 8.87 0.01
N ALA A 27 -2.82 7.80 -0.05
CA ALA A 27 -2.87 6.84 -1.13
C ALA A 27 -2.42 5.45 -0.67
N VAL A 28 -2.96 4.43 -1.34
CA VAL A 28 -2.55 3.03 -1.18
C VAL A 28 -1.73 2.62 -2.39
N HIS A 29 -0.49 2.20 -2.15
CA HIS A 29 0.44 1.74 -3.17
C HIS A 29 0.74 0.26 -3.01
N ALA A 30 1.11 -0.39 -4.10
CA ALA A 30 1.62 -1.75 -4.08
C ALA A 30 3.11 -1.72 -4.41
N ALA A 31 3.90 -2.51 -3.69
CA ALA A 31 5.25 -2.87 -4.06
C ALA A 31 5.33 -4.38 -4.28
N GLY A 32 6.33 -4.83 -5.05
CA GLY A 32 6.69 -6.25 -5.02
C GLY A 32 7.21 -6.60 -3.63
N ALA A 33 6.98 -7.82 -3.17
CA ALA A 33 7.66 -8.34 -2.00
C ALA A 33 9.13 -8.67 -2.33
N ASP A 34 10.01 -8.52 -1.35
CA ASP A 34 11.37 -9.02 -1.42
C ASP A 34 11.35 -10.56 -1.49
N PRO A 35 12.12 -11.19 -2.41
CA PRO A 35 12.14 -12.64 -2.55
C PRO A 35 12.75 -13.37 -1.35
N ASP A 36 13.65 -12.72 -0.62
CA ASP A 36 14.31 -13.24 0.57
C ASP A 36 13.48 -12.92 1.83
N VAL A 37 12.78 -11.79 1.84
CA VAL A 37 11.92 -11.34 2.97
C VAL A 37 10.52 -10.93 2.46
N PRO A 38 9.54 -11.87 2.39
CA PRO A 38 8.24 -11.61 1.77
C PRO A 38 7.37 -10.52 2.43
N GLU A 39 7.75 -10.06 3.62
CA GLU A 39 7.13 -8.94 4.34
C GLU A 39 7.73 -7.58 3.99
N ASP A 40 8.93 -7.56 3.41
CA ASP A 40 9.62 -6.34 3.01
C ASP A 40 9.22 -5.97 1.57
N PRO A 41 8.88 -4.70 1.32
CA PRO A 41 8.66 -4.20 -0.02
C PRO A 41 10.00 -4.07 -0.74
N GLN A 42 9.95 -4.24 -2.04
CA GLN A 42 10.99 -3.75 -2.93
C GLN A 42 11.21 -2.24 -2.71
N PRO A 43 12.41 -1.70 -3.03
CA PRO A 43 12.74 -0.27 -2.80
C PRO A 43 11.79 0.72 -3.47
N TYR A 44 11.11 0.27 -4.53
CA TYR A 44 10.13 1.05 -5.26
C TYR A 44 8.78 0.35 -5.35
N THR A 45 7.71 1.14 -5.26
CA THR A 45 6.35 0.72 -5.59
C THR A 45 6.22 0.42 -7.08
N LEU A 46 5.11 -0.22 -7.46
CA LEU A 46 4.80 -0.52 -8.85
C LEU A 46 4.58 0.74 -9.71
N CYS A 47 4.22 1.87 -9.09
CA CYS A 47 4.12 3.17 -9.75
C CYS A 47 5.44 3.96 -9.76
N GLY A 48 6.52 3.43 -9.16
CA GLY A 48 7.85 4.03 -9.17
C GLY A 48 8.15 5.00 -8.03
N LEU A 49 7.33 5.02 -6.97
CA LEU A 49 7.61 5.80 -5.75
C LEU A 49 8.51 5.02 -4.80
N GLU A 50 9.27 5.71 -3.96
CA GLU A 50 10.08 5.08 -2.92
C GLU A 50 9.17 4.44 -1.86
N SER A 51 9.44 3.19 -1.50
CA SER A 51 8.69 2.48 -0.44
C SER A 51 9.15 2.84 0.96
N ALA A 52 10.41 3.27 1.12
CA ALA A 52 11.02 3.61 2.41
C ALA A 52 10.25 4.65 3.26
N PRO A 53 9.69 5.74 2.71
CA PRO A 53 8.89 6.69 3.49
C PRO A 53 7.44 6.25 3.74
N MET A 54 6.99 5.12 3.18
CA MET A 54 5.59 4.68 3.27
C MET A 54 5.38 3.75 4.47
N GLU A 55 4.17 3.76 5.04
CA GLU A 55 3.80 2.86 6.13
C GLU A 55 3.34 1.50 5.59
N HIS A 56 3.75 0.42 6.23
CA HIS A 56 3.26 -0.91 5.90
C HIS A 56 1.82 -1.08 6.40
N SER A 57 0.90 -1.36 5.48
CA SER A 57 -0.50 -1.61 5.86
C SER A 57 -0.71 -2.90 6.65
N HIS A 58 0.24 -3.84 6.55
CA HIS A 58 0.10 -5.25 6.94
C HIS A 58 -1.15 -5.94 6.36
N TYR A 59 -1.82 -5.31 5.39
CA TYR A 59 -2.99 -5.85 4.74
C TYR A 59 -2.57 -7.01 3.85
N ARG A 60 -3.24 -8.14 4.03
CA ARG A 60 -3.10 -9.32 3.18
C ARG A 60 -4.49 -9.76 2.76
N PRO A 61 -4.76 -9.87 1.45
CA PRO A 61 -6.03 -10.41 0.98
C PRO A 61 -6.18 -11.84 1.52
N THR A 62 -7.27 -12.11 2.23
CA THR A 62 -7.48 -13.41 2.88
C THR A 62 -8.20 -14.41 1.99
N ARG A 63 -8.82 -13.92 0.91
CA ARG A 63 -9.61 -14.71 -0.02
C ARG A 63 -9.15 -14.52 -1.47
N PRO A 64 -9.22 -15.56 -2.31
CA PRO A 64 -9.04 -15.41 -3.75
C PRO A 64 -10.05 -14.41 -4.32
N GLY A 65 -9.57 -13.42 -5.08
CA GLY A 65 -10.40 -12.37 -5.70
C GLY A 65 -10.68 -11.15 -4.81
N GLU A 66 -10.19 -11.15 -3.57
CA GLU A 66 -10.22 -9.94 -2.72
C GLU A 66 -9.27 -8.88 -3.31
N PRO A 67 -9.63 -7.57 -3.26
CA PRO A 67 -8.76 -6.52 -3.76
C PRO A 67 -7.42 -6.53 -3.03
N TRP A 68 -6.38 -6.10 -3.75
CA TRP A 68 -5.04 -5.94 -3.20
C TRP A 68 -4.94 -4.79 -2.19
N TYR A 69 -5.96 -3.95 -2.08
CA TYR A 69 -6.05 -2.84 -1.13
C TYR A 69 -7.15 -3.10 -0.10
N PRO A 70 -7.06 -2.50 1.11
CA PRO A 70 -8.14 -2.53 2.08
C PRO A 70 -9.43 -1.91 1.52
N PRO A 71 -10.60 -2.57 1.62
CA PRO A 71 -11.85 -2.04 1.07
C PRO A 71 -12.22 -0.61 1.49
N PRO A 72 -11.98 -0.16 2.75
CA PRO A 72 -12.26 1.22 3.15
C PRO A 72 -11.43 2.29 2.41
N LEU A 73 -10.33 1.88 1.77
CA LEU A 73 -9.41 2.77 1.06
C LEU A 73 -9.50 2.59 -0.47
N ALA A 74 -10.59 2.01 -0.97
CA ALA A 74 -10.79 1.78 -2.39
C ALA A 74 -10.64 3.05 -3.25
N ASP A 75 -11.12 4.19 -2.74
CA ASP A 75 -11.03 5.48 -3.42
C ASP A 75 -9.64 6.13 -3.34
N ARG A 76 -8.75 5.60 -2.50
CA ARG A 76 -7.37 6.07 -2.29
C ARG A 76 -6.35 5.16 -2.98
N ARG A 77 -6.78 4.12 -3.67
CA ARG A 77 -5.86 3.22 -4.37
C ARG A 77 -5.13 3.95 -5.49
N CYS A 78 -3.84 3.66 -5.63
CA CYS A 78 -3.07 4.12 -6.77
C CYS A 78 -3.52 3.37 -8.03
N HIS A 79 -4.05 4.10 -9.01
CA HIS A 79 -4.50 3.54 -10.28
C HIS A 79 -3.35 2.96 -11.11
N GLU A 80 -2.15 3.54 -11.04
CA GLU A 80 -0.96 3.00 -11.72
C GLU A 80 -0.54 1.64 -11.12
N CYS A 81 -0.55 1.53 -9.79
CA CYS A 81 -0.30 0.25 -9.12
C CYS A 81 -1.39 -0.78 -9.48
N GLU A 82 -2.66 -0.38 -9.52
CA GLU A 82 -3.76 -1.25 -9.93
C GLU A 82 -3.56 -1.75 -11.38
N HIS A 83 -3.20 -0.86 -12.30
CA HIS A 83 -2.94 -1.21 -13.69
C HIS A 83 -1.75 -2.17 -13.83
N ALA A 84 -0.64 -1.89 -13.13
CA ALA A 84 0.54 -2.75 -13.11
C ALA A 84 0.24 -4.15 -12.54
N LEU A 85 -0.68 -4.27 -11.57
CA LEU A 85 -1.11 -5.56 -11.04
C LEU A 85 -2.02 -6.33 -11.99
N ARG A 86 -2.89 -5.63 -12.74
CA ARG A 86 -3.78 -6.25 -13.74
C ARG A 86 -3.04 -6.73 -14.99
N ALA A 87 -1.88 -6.14 -15.29
CA ALA A 87 -1.06 -6.50 -16.44
C ALA A 87 -0.10 -7.69 -16.19
N ARG A 88 -0.11 -8.29 -14.99
CA ARG A 88 0.79 -9.37 -14.56
C ARG A 88 0.20 -10.76 -14.67
#